data_AF-A0A142CCK3-F1
#
_entry.id   AF-A0A142CCK3-F1
#
_cell.length_a   1.000
_cell.length_b   1.000
_cell.length_c   1.000
_cell.angle_alpha   90.00
_cell.angle_beta   90.00
_cell.angle_gamma   90.00
#
_symmetry.space_group_name_H-M   'P 1'
#
loop_
_entity.id
_entity.type
_entity.pdbx_description
1 polymer ?
#
loop_
_entity_poly.entity_id
_entity_poly.type
_entity_poly.pdbx_seq_one_letter_code
_entity_poly.pdbx_strand_id
1 'polypeptide(L)'
;PLGIGKRDHIRTLCQQPAISARFQDRFGRAPNETDVDEIYKRFMPLQVAKVGEYSTLIPGALESIAALRRAGLKIGSTSGYPKEVMNKLVPLAAAAGYAPDHVVATDEVPKGRPTPAQCLANVIALGLDDVAACVKV
;
A
#
# COMPACT_ATOMS: atom_id res chain seq x y z
N PRO A 1 -12.51 -0.67 0.76
CA PRO A 1 -11.84 0.65 0.96
C PRO A 1 -10.44 0.66 0.32
N LEU A 2 -10.07 1.71 -0.40
CA LEU A 2 -8.78 1.80 -1.08
C LEU A 2 -7.66 2.08 -0.06
N GLY A 3 -6.53 1.37 -0.17
CA GLY A 3 -5.31 1.62 0.63
C GLY A 3 -5.23 0.95 2.00
N ILE A 4 -6.24 0.20 2.43
CA ILE A 4 -6.16 -0.68 3.61
C ILE A 4 -5.22 -1.86 3.30
N GLY A 5 -4.49 -2.35 4.31
CA GLY A 5 -3.64 -3.53 4.18
C GLY A 5 -4.40 -4.73 3.61
N LYS A 6 -3.77 -5.51 2.73
CA LYS A 6 -4.47 -6.55 1.95
C LYS A 6 -5.18 -7.60 2.83
N ARG A 7 -4.59 -7.96 3.98
CA ARG A 7 -5.21 -8.85 4.96
C ARG A 7 -6.53 -8.29 5.50
N ASP A 8 -6.53 -7.02 5.91
CA ASP A 8 -7.72 -6.34 6.41
C ASP A 8 -8.78 -6.15 5.32
N HIS A 9 -8.35 -5.96 4.07
CA HIS A 9 -9.25 -5.92 2.93
C HIS A 9 -9.90 -7.29 2.67
N ILE A 10 -9.14 -8.38 2.70
CA ILE A 10 -9.68 -9.75 2.58
C ILE A 10 -10.69 -10.01 3.72
N ARG A 11 -10.35 -9.65 4.96
CA ARG A 11 -11.27 -9.78 6.10
C ARG A 11 -12.58 -9.02 5.86
N THR A 12 -12.48 -7.77 5.39
CA THR A 12 -13.65 -6.94 5.06
C THR A 12 -14.51 -7.59 3.97
N LEU A 13 -13.89 -8.19 2.94
CA LEU A 13 -14.61 -8.92 1.90
C LEU A 13 -15.30 -10.17 2.46
N CYS A 14 -14.62 -10.95 3.30
CA CYS A 14 -15.20 -12.11 3.97
C CYS A 14 -16.42 -11.76 4.84
N GLN A 15 -16.50 -10.54 5.36
CA GLN A 15 -17.62 -10.04 6.16
C GLN A 15 -18.81 -9.52 5.33
N GLN A 16 -18.66 -9.37 4.01
CA GLN A 16 -19.77 -8.95 3.16
C GLN A 16 -20.84 -10.06 3.10
N PRO A 17 -22.14 -9.76 3.32
CA PRO A 17 -23.18 -10.78 3.42
C PRO A 17 -23.21 -11.76 2.24
N ALA A 18 -23.09 -11.26 1.01
CA ALA A 18 -23.09 -12.08 -0.19
C ALA A 18 -21.86 -13.00 -0.31
N ILE A 19 -20.69 -12.56 0.16
CA ILE A 19 -19.47 -13.37 0.13
C ILE A 19 -19.52 -14.42 1.24
N SER A 20 -19.92 -14.02 2.45
CA SER A 20 -20.06 -14.92 3.59
C SER A 20 -21.07 -16.04 3.32
N ALA A 21 -22.23 -15.71 2.73
CA ALA A 21 -23.23 -16.71 2.34
C ALA A 21 -22.67 -17.73 1.33
N ARG A 22 -22.00 -17.26 0.27
CA ARG A 22 -21.36 -18.16 -0.72
C ARG A 22 -20.26 -19.03 -0.11
N PHE A 23 -19.52 -18.51 0.87
CA PHE A 23 -18.52 -19.28 1.59
C PHE A 23 -19.18 -20.36 2.44
N GLN A 24 -20.25 -20.03 3.16
CA GLN A 24 -21.03 -20.97 3.96
C GLN A 24 -21.67 -22.06 3.11
N ASP A 25 -22.24 -21.74 1.95
CA ASP A 25 -22.81 -22.72 1.02
C ASP A 25 -21.76 -23.73 0.52
N ARG A 26 -20.52 -23.29 0.34
CA ARG A 26 -19.42 -24.14 -0.16
C ARG A 26 -18.73 -24.95 0.94
N PHE A 27 -18.54 -24.37 2.13
CA PHE A 27 -17.69 -24.93 3.19
C PHE A 27 -18.45 -25.31 4.47
N GLY A 28 -19.76 -25.08 4.52
CA GLY A 28 -20.63 -25.43 5.65
C GLY A 28 -20.48 -24.54 6.89
N ARG A 29 -19.71 -23.45 6.82
CA ARG A 29 -19.46 -22.50 7.92
C ARG A 29 -19.14 -21.11 7.39
N ALA A 30 -19.32 -20.09 8.22
CA ALA A 30 -18.82 -18.74 7.93
C ALA A 30 -17.27 -18.71 7.86
N PRO A 31 -16.69 -17.78 7.07
CA PRO A 31 -15.24 -17.58 7.03
C PRO A 31 -14.72 -17.08 8.38
N ASN A 32 -13.50 -17.49 8.74
CA ASN A 32 -12.81 -17.11 9.98
C ASN A 32 -11.39 -16.55 9.67
N GLU A 33 -10.64 -16.20 10.72
CA GLU A 33 -9.29 -15.64 10.56
C GLU A 33 -8.30 -16.60 9.88
N THR A 34 -8.45 -17.91 10.05
CA THR A 34 -7.61 -18.89 9.35
C THR A 34 -7.85 -18.86 7.84
N ASP A 35 -9.10 -18.67 7.40
CA ASP A 35 -9.40 -18.52 5.97
C ASP A 35 -8.82 -17.24 5.39
N VAL A 36 -8.89 -16.13 6.13
CA VAL A 36 -8.27 -14.85 5.74
C VAL A 36 -6.76 -15.03 5.54
N ASP A 37 -6.10 -15.78 6.43
CA ASP A 37 -4.67 -16.06 6.34
C ASP A 37 -4.31 -16.94 5.16
N GLU A 38 -5.08 -18.00 4.90
CA GLU A 38 -4.84 -18.87 3.76
C GLU A 38 -5.09 -18.17 2.42
N ILE A 39 -6.13 -17.33 2.33
CA ILE A 39 -6.38 -16.49 1.15
C ILE A 39 -5.22 -15.50 0.96
N TYR A 40 -4.78 -14.84 2.04
CA TYR A 40 -3.68 -13.88 1.98
C TYR A 40 -2.39 -14.54 1.49
N LYS A 41 -2.00 -15.69 2.06
CA LYS A 41 -0.80 -16.44 1.64
C LYS A 41 -0.85 -16.85 0.17
N ARG A 42 -2.01 -17.26 -0.34
CA ARG A 42 -2.18 -17.63 -1.76
C ARG A 42 -2.17 -16.41 -2.68
N PHE A 43 -2.71 -15.29 -2.21
CA PHE A 43 -2.83 -14.07 -2.99
C PHE A 43 -1.49 -13.33 -3.13
N MET A 44 -0.64 -13.35 -2.11
CA MET A 44 0.61 -12.60 -2.08
C MET A 44 1.57 -12.92 -3.25
N PRO A 45 1.88 -14.19 -3.57
CA PRO A 45 2.71 -14.52 -4.74
C PRO A 45 2.11 -14.02 -6.05
N LEU A 46 0.79 -14.11 -6.21
CA LEU A 46 0.09 -13.64 -7.41
C LEU A 46 0.18 -12.12 -7.54
N GLN A 47 0.04 -11.40 -6.43
CA GLN A 47 0.20 -9.95 -6.40
C GLN A 47 1.63 -9.55 -6.76
N VAL A 48 2.64 -10.20 -6.18
CA VAL A 48 4.05 -9.94 -6.50
C VAL A 48 4.34 -10.19 -7.97
N ALA A 49 3.83 -11.27 -8.55
CA ALA A 49 4.02 -11.58 -9.96
C ALA A 49 3.41 -10.52 -10.89
N LYS A 50 2.29 -9.91 -10.49
CA LYS A 50 1.56 -8.95 -11.32
C LYS A 50 1.87 -7.49 -11.03
N VAL A 51 2.44 -7.13 -9.87
CA VAL A 51 2.62 -5.72 -9.47
C VAL A 51 3.47 -4.93 -10.47
N GLY A 52 4.48 -5.58 -11.08
CA GLY A 52 5.31 -4.95 -12.10
C GLY A 52 4.62 -4.74 -13.45
N GLU A 53 3.64 -5.59 -13.80
CA GLU A 53 2.87 -5.43 -15.05
C GLU A 53 1.99 -4.18 -14.99
N TYR A 54 1.57 -3.77 -13.80
CA TYR A 54 0.70 -2.62 -13.56
C TYR A 54 1.42 -1.45 -12.87
N SER A 55 2.72 -1.29 -13.10
CA SER A 55 3.54 -0.23 -12.48
C SER A 55 3.85 0.96 -13.39
N THR A 56 3.19 1.09 -14.54
CA THR A 56 3.38 2.22 -15.44
C THR A 56 3.06 3.53 -14.72
N LEU A 57 3.95 4.52 -14.87
CA LEU A 57 3.75 5.83 -14.29
C LEU A 57 2.53 6.52 -14.90
N ILE A 58 1.79 7.22 -14.06
CA ILE A 58 0.66 8.04 -14.49
C ILE A 58 1.22 9.22 -15.32
N PRO A 59 0.61 9.58 -16.47
CA PRO A 59 1.03 10.74 -17.25
C PRO A 59 1.11 12.02 -16.40
N GLY A 60 2.18 12.80 -16.54
CA GLY A 60 2.39 14.01 -15.74
C GLY A 60 3.04 13.79 -14.37
N ALA A 61 3.21 12.53 -13.92
CA ALA A 61 3.75 12.25 -12.59
C ALA A 61 5.21 12.71 -12.45
N LEU A 62 6.07 12.41 -13.43
CA LEU A 62 7.49 12.78 -13.35
C LEU A 62 7.70 14.30 -13.43
N GLU A 63 6.91 14.97 -14.27
CA GLU A 63 6.91 16.42 -14.41
C GLU A 63 6.52 17.09 -13.09
N SER A 64 5.49 16.56 -12.42
CA SER A 64 5.04 17.03 -11.11
C SER A 64 6.11 16.83 -10.04
N ILE A 65 6.70 15.63 -9.97
CA ILE A 65 7.78 15.33 -9.02
C ILE A 65 9.00 16.22 -9.25
N ALA A 66 9.38 16.43 -10.52
CA ALA A 66 10.48 17.31 -10.86
C ALA A 66 10.21 18.78 -10.45
N ALA A 67 8.98 19.26 -10.62
CA ALA A 67 8.58 20.60 -10.18
C ALA A 67 8.65 20.75 -8.65
N LEU A 68 8.15 19.76 -7.90
CA LEU A 68 8.21 19.75 -6.43
C LEU A 68 9.67 19.73 -5.94
N ARG A 69 10.53 18.92 -6.57
CA ARG A 69 11.97 18.88 -6.25
C ARG A 69 12.67 20.22 -6.54
N ARG A 70 12.36 20.90 -7.66
CA ARG A 70 12.88 22.24 -7.96
C ARG A 70 12.45 23.29 -6.93
N ALA A 71 11.28 23.12 -6.31
CA ALA A 71 10.81 23.96 -5.21
C ALA A 71 11.45 23.61 -3.85
N GLY A 72 12.39 22.66 -3.79
CA GLY A 72 13.06 22.26 -2.57
C GLY A 72 12.25 21.30 -1.68
N LEU A 73 11.16 20.70 -2.20
CA LEU A 73 10.31 19.80 -1.43
C LEU A 73 10.87 18.37 -1.42
N LYS A 74 10.82 17.75 -0.23
CA LYS A 74 11.09 16.32 -0.04
C LYS A 74 9.87 15.50 -0.46
N ILE A 75 10.10 14.31 -1.02
CA ILE A 75 9.07 13.43 -1.56
C ILE A 75 9.00 12.14 -0.72
N GLY A 76 7.98 12.02 0.12
CA GLY A 76 7.65 10.77 0.82
C GLY A 76 6.58 9.96 0.09
N SER A 77 6.57 8.64 0.29
CA SER A 77 5.53 7.75 -0.24
C SER A 77 4.99 6.81 0.83
N THR A 78 3.68 6.54 0.75
CA THR A 78 2.99 5.55 1.59
C THR A 78 2.23 4.59 0.69
N SER A 79 2.27 3.30 1.02
CA SER A 79 1.63 2.26 0.21
C SER A 79 0.77 1.35 1.05
N GLY A 80 -0.38 0.94 0.51
CA GLY A 80 -1.18 -0.15 1.09
C GLY A 80 -0.60 -1.55 0.81
N TYR A 81 0.46 -1.63 0.00
CA TYR A 81 1.21 -2.86 -0.20
C TYR A 81 2.14 -3.15 0.97
N PRO A 82 2.34 -4.43 1.33
CA PRO A 82 3.36 -4.84 2.30
C PRO A 82 4.76 -4.68 1.73
N LYS A 83 5.76 -4.72 2.61
CA LYS A 83 7.18 -4.49 2.27
C LYS A 83 7.66 -5.45 1.19
N GLU A 84 7.24 -6.71 1.24
CA GLU A 84 7.58 -7.72 0.24
C GLU A 84 7.20 -7.29 -1.19
N VAL A 85 6.01 -6.71 -1.37
CA VAL A 85 5.54 -6.21 -2.67
C VAL A 85 6.28 -4.92 -3.04
N MET A 86 6.48 -4.01 -2.07
CA MET A 86 7.21 -2.77 -2.31
C MET A 86 8.67 -3.01 -2.69
N ASN A 87 9.32 -4.05 -2.16
CA ASN A 87 10.70 -4.43 -2.52
C ASN A 87 10.83 -4.82 -4.00
N LYS A 88 9.74 -5.23 -4.66
CA LYS A 88 9.70 -5.50 -6.10
C LYS A 88 9.30 -4.26 -6.89
N LEU A 89 8.35 -3.48 -6.39
CA LEU A 89 7.81 -2.31 -7.09
C LEU A 89 8.77 -1.11 -7.10
N VAL A 90 9.45 -0.83 -5.99
CA VAL A 90 10.32 0.35 -5.85
C VAL A 90 11.46 0.37 -6.89
N PRO A 91 12.19 -0.74 -7.14
CA PRO A 91 13.20 -0.77 -8.21
C PRO A 91 12.62 -0.51 -9.60
N LEU A 92 11.42 -1.04 -9.90
CA LEU A 92 10.76 -0.83 -11.19
C LEU A 92 10.34 0.63 -11.38
N ALA A 93 9.78 1.24 -10.34
CA ALA A 93 9.44 2.66 -10.34
C ALA A 93 10.68 3.55 -10.51
N ALA A 94 11.78 3.21 -9.84
CA ALA A 94 13.04 3.93 -9.97
C ALA A 94 13.63 3.81 -11.39
N ALA A 95 13.60 2.61 -11.99
CA ALA A 95 14.01 2.39 -13.38
C ALA A 95 13.13 3.18 -14.37
N ALA A 96 11.87 3.42 -14.04
CA ALA A 96 10.96 4.27 -14.80
C ALA A 96 11.12 5.78 -14.50
N GLY A 97 12.05 6.17 -13.62
CA GLY A 97 12.36 7.58 -13.30
C GLY A 97 11.68 8.14 -12.05
N TYR A 98 10.88 7.34 -11.33
CA TYR A 98 10.24 7.76 -10.06
C TYR A 98 10.94 7.15 -8.85
N ALA A 99 11.69 7.99 -8.13
CA ALA A 99 12.36 7.64 -6.89
C ALA A 99 12.00 8.66 -5.80
N PRO A 100 11.04 8.37 -4.89
CA PRO A 100 10.80 9.19 -3.70
C PRO A 100 11.98 9.08 -2.71
N ASP A 101 12.12 10.07 -1.84
CA ASP A 101 13.20 10.14 -0.83
C ASP A 101 13.00 9.11 0.29
N HIS A 102 11.74 8.76 0.59
CA HIS A 102 11.41 7.70 1.54
C HIS A 102 10.09 7.00 1.15
N VAL A 103 10.00 5.69 1.43
CA VAL A 103 8.82 4.86 1.14
C VAL A 103 8.49 4.04 2.37
N VAL A 104 7.21 4.09 2.78
CA VAL A 104 6.69 3.32 3.90
C VAL A 104 5.58 2.38 3.42
N ALA A 105 5.82 1.08 3.54
CA ALA A 105 4.85 0.02 3.29
C ALA A 105 3.84 -0.13 4.44
N THR A 106 2.76 -0.87 4.24
CA THR A 106 1.65 -0.95 5.23
C THR A 106 2.01 -1.72 6.49
N ASP A 107 2.96 -2.65 6.41
CA ASP A 107 3.39 -3.57 7.47
C ASP A 107 4.69 -3.10 8.17
N GLU A 108 5.22 -1.94 7.77
CA GLU A 108 6.33 -1.26 8.44
C GLU A 108 5.86 -0.38 9.61
N VAL A 109 4.55 -0.30 9.86
CA VAL A 109 3.94 0.47 10.94
C VAL A 109 2.89 -0.36 11.69
N PRO A 110 2.59 -0.05 12.97
CA PRO A 110 1.64 -0.84 13.77
C PRO A 110 0.22 -0.89 13.21
N LYS A 111 -0.23 0.19 12.55
CA LYS A 111 -1.54 0.28 11.90
C LYS A 111 -1.37 1.03 10.58
N GLY A 112 -1.79 0.42 9.48
CA GLY A 112 -1.82 1.08 8.16
C GLY A 112 -2.94 2.11 8.05
N ARG A 113 -3.29 2.49 6.82
CA ARG A 113 -4.45 3.35 6.55
C ARG A 113 -5.74 2.73 7.12
N PRO A 114 -6.68 3.54 7.65
CA PRO A 114 -6.77 5.00 7.54
C PRO A 114 -5.95 5.78 8.60
N THR A 115 -5.16 5.12 9.44
CA THR A 115 -4.37 5.82 10.47
C THR A 115 -3.22 6.64 9.85
N PRO A 116 -2.71 7.68 10.54
CA PRO A 116 -1.65 8.53 10.00
C PRO A 116 -0.25 7.90 10.08
N ALA A 117 -0.09 6.68 10.59
CA ALA A 117 1.21 6.13 10.99
C ALA A 117 2.25 6.11 9.85
N GLN A 118 1.85 5.74 8.63
CA GLN A 118 2.78 5.73 7.48
C GLN A 118 3.23 7.13 7.07
N CYS A 119 2.35 8.13 7.21
CA CYS A 119 2.69 9.53 6.95
C CYS A 119 3.65 10.06 8.01
N LEU A 120 3.37 9.80 9.29
CA LEU A 120 4.23 10.20 10.39
C LEU A 120 5.61 9.51 10.33
N ALA A 121 5.67 8.25 9.88
CA ALA A 121 6.94 7.58 9.61
C ALA A 121 7.77 8.30 8.52
N ASN A 122 7.12 8.83 7.46
CA ASN A 122 7.81 9.67 6.49
C ASN A 122 8.28 11.01 7.09
N VAL A 123 7.47 11.67 7.92
CA VAL A 123 7.86 12.92 8.61
C VAL A 123 9.14 12.72 9.41
N ILE A 124 9.20 11.63 10.19
CA ILE A 124 10.39 11.25 10.98
C ILE A 124 11.58 10.95 10.07
N ALA A 125 11.41 10.07 9.09
CA ALA A 125 12.49 9.63 8.22
C ALA A 125 13.07 10.76 7.36
N LEU A 126 12.24 11.72 6.97
CA LEU A 126 12.63 12.87 6.17
C LEU A 126 13.13 14.04 7.04
N GLY A 127 13.08 13.94 8.37
CA GLY A 127 13.52 15.00 9.29
C GLY A 127 12.73 16.29 9.08
N LEU A 128 11.40 16.20 9.13
CA LEU A 128 10.50 17.34 9.04
C LEU A 128 9.98 17.70 10.45
N ASP A 129 10.04 18.98 10.80
CA ASP A 129 9.68 19.46 12.14
C ASP A 129 8.21 19.89 12.26
N ASP A 130 7.55 20.20 11.14
CA ASP A 130 6.16 20.66 11.11
C ASP A 130 5.29 19.74 10.23
N VAL A 131 4.37 19.01 10.88
CA VAL A 131 3.40 18.16 10.18
C VAL A 131 2.43 18.99 9.34
N ALA A 132 2.10 20.22 9.75
CA ALA A 132 1.22 21.10 9.00
C ALA A 132 1.86 21.62 7.70
N ALA A 133 3.19 21.56 7.58
CA ALA A 133 3.92 21.86 6.35
C ALA A 133 3.92 20.69 5.34
N CYS A 134 3.34 19.54 5.70
CA CYS A 134 3.28 18.36 4.84
C CYS A 134 1.94 18.29 4.08
N VAL A 135 2.00 18.03 2.76
CA VAL A 135 0.81 17.75 1.95
C VAL A 135 0.68 16.24 1.74
N LYS A 136 -0.44 15.66 2.17
CA LYS A 136 -0.81 14.28 1.86
C LYS A 136 -1.87 14.26 0.75
N VAL A 137 -1.51 13.64 -0.38
CA VAL A 137 -2.40 13.36 -1.52
C VAL A 137 -3.04 11.98 -1.44
#